data_AF-A0A015M0C0-F1
#
_entry.id   AF-A0A015M0C0-F1
#
_cell.length_a   1.000
_cell.length_b   1.000
_cell.length_c   1.000
_cell.angle_alpha   90.00
_cell.angle_beta   90.00
_cell.angle_gamma   90.00
#
_symmetry.space_group_name_H-M   'P 1'
#
loop_
_entity.id
_entity.type
_entity.pdbx_description
1 polymer ?
#
loop_
_entity_poly.entity_id
_entity_poly.type
_entity_poly.pdbx_seq_one_letter_code
_entity_poly.pdbx_strand_id
1 'polypeptide(L)'
;MKLHRAAQERNKLLRSIFIAKVGRDYRPEQLIFMDEASKDNRTLSRGYGYSFKNTFATKKTVFVRRTRYTILPALSLQGIIAVDIMEGSCTKDKFKEFVISNVIC
;
A
#
# COMPACT_ATOMS: atom_id res chain seq x y z
N MET A 1 -1.59 15.02 9.31
CA MET A 1 -1.93 14.68 7.91
C MET A 1 -0.72 14.99 7.02
N LYS A 2 0.12 14.00 6.70
CA LYS A 2 1.43 14.17 6.01
C LYS A 2 1.37 14.04 4.47
N LEU A 3 0.18 13.91 3.90
CA LEU A 3 -0.03 13.74 2.45
C LEU A 3 0.20 15.03 1.64
N HIS A 4 0.02 16.19 2.25
CA HIS A 4 0.02 17.47 1.52
C HIS A 4 1.41 17.89 1.02
N ARG A 5 2.46 17.57 1.77
CA ARG A 5 3.83 18.03 1.46
C ARG A 5 4.44 17.32 0.26
N ALA A 6 4.35 15.99 0.20
CA ALA A 6 4.82 15.22 -0.95
C ALA A 6 4.03 15.52 -2.24
N ALA A 7 2.72 15.84 -2.12
CA ALA A 7 1.92 16.30 -3.24
C ALA A 7 2.31 17.71 -3.71
N GLN A 8 2.71 18.60 -2.80
CA GLN A 8 3.25 19.93 -3.11
C GLN A 8 4.65 19.87 -3.75
N GLU A 9 5.49 18.93 -3.34
CA GLU A 9 6.86 18.75 -3.83
C GLU A 9 6.93 18.00 -5.19
N ARG A 10 5.79 17.50 -5.70
CA ARG A 10 5.73 16.84 -7.01
C ARG A 10 5.87 17.85 -8.15
N ASN A 11 6.87 17.65 -9.00
CA ASN A 11 7.08 18.43 -10.22
C ASN A 11 5.90 18.23 -11.19
N LYS A 12 5.06 19.28 -11.34
CA LYS A 12 3.87 19.27 -12.20
C LYS A 12 4.22 19.01 -13.66
N LEU A 13 5.33 19.56 -14.15
CA LEU A 13 5.76 19.39 -15.54
C LEU A 13 6.08 17.92 -15.83
N LEU A 14 6.86 17.26 -14.98
CA LEU A 14 7.18 15.83 -15.14
C LEU A 14 5.92 14.97 -15.08
N ARG A 15 4.97 15.31 -14.20
CA ARG A 15 3.68 14.60 -14.14
C ARG A 15 2.88 14.77 -15.43
N SER A 16 2.80 15.98 -15.99
CA SER A 16 2.09 16.23 -17.25
C SER A 16 2.74 15.51 -18.42
N ILE A 17 4.08 15.52 -18.51
CA ILE A 17 4.84 14.78 -19.53
C ILE A 17 4.56 13.27 -19.41
N PHE A 18 4.58 12.73 -18.20
CA PHE A 18 4.26 11.33 -17.96
C PHE A 18 2.84 10.96 -18.41
N ILE A 19 1.84 11.74 -18.01
CA ILE A 19 0.44 11.50 -18.39
C ILE A 19 0.26 11.55 -19.91
N ALA A 20 0.85 12.55 -20.56
CA ALA A 20 0.78 12.70 -22.02
C ALA A 20 1.45 11.52 -22.74
N LYS A 21 2.63 11.08 -22.25
CA LYS A 21 3.34 9.93 -22.81
C LYS A 21 2.52 8.64 -22.67
N VAL A 22 2.04 8.34 -21.46
CA VAL A 22 1.26 7.12 -21.21
C VAL A 22 -0.03 7.12 -22.03
N GLY A 23 -0.76 8.24 -22.06
CA GLY A 23 -2.01 8.35 -22.80
C GLY A 23 -1.85 8.33 -24.33
N ARG A 24 -0.66 8.66 -24.84
CA ARG A 24 -0.35 8.60 -26.29
C ARG A 24 0.12 7.21 -26.71
N ASP A 25 1.01 6.61 -25.93
CA ASP A 25 1.79 5.44 -26.36
C ASP A 25 1.14 4.11 -25.98
N TYR A 26 0.20 4.11 -25.02
CA TYR A 26 -0.41 2.87 -24.50
C TYR A 26 -1.93 2.97 -24.47
N ARG A 27 -2.58 1.86 -24.81
CA ARG A 27 -4.00 1.68 -24.56
C ARG A 27 -4.25 1.30 -23.10
N PRO A 28 -5.41 1.67 -22.52
CA PRO A 28 -5.76 1.29 -21.16
C PRO A 28 -5.66 -0.22 -20.88
N GLU A 29 -5.98 -1.07 -21.86
CA GLU A 29 -5.92 -2.54 -21.72
C GLU A 29 -4.50 -3.10 -21.65
N GLN A 30 -3.49 -2.32 -22.02
CA GLN A 30 -2.07 -2.71 -21.98
C GLN A 30 -1.41 -2.33 -20.65
N LEU A 31 -2.12 -1.64 -19.75
CA LEU A 31 -1.58 -1.14 -18.50
C LEU A 31 -1.88 -2.10 -17.35
N ILE A 32 -0.82 -2.46 -16.63
CA ILE A 32 -0.89 -3.19 -15.36
C ILE A 32 -0.33 -2.28 -14.27
N PHE A 33 -1.12 -2.05 -13.23
CA PHE A 33 -0.76 -1.24 -12.08
C PHE A 33 -0.36 -2.14 -10.92
N MET A 34 0.81 -1.88 -10.34
CA MET A 34 1.29 -2.58 -9.15
C MET A 34 1.58 -1.55 -8.06
N ASP A 35 1.25 -1.89 -6.83
CA ASP A 35 1.56 -1.08 -5.65
C ASP A 35 1.83 -1.98 -4.45
N GLU A 36 2.44 -1.44 -3.39
CA GLU A 36 2.65 -2.15 -2.13
C GLU A 36 1.59 -1.73 -1.10
N ALA A 37 0.78 -2.69 -0.65
CA ALA A 37 -0.09 -2.52 0.51
C ALA A 37 0.46 -3.29 1.70
N SER A 38 0.40 -2.72 2.91
CA SER A 38 0.82 -3.45 4.11
C SER A 38 -0.30 -3.56 5.12
N LYS A 39 -0.55 -4.78 5.60
CA LYS A 39 -1.50 -5.08 6.66
C LYS A 39 -0.74 -5.39 7.94
N ASP A 40 -0.88 -4.49 8.91
CA ASP A 40 -0.47 -4.76 10.28
C ASP A 40 -1.62 -5.46 11.01
N ASN A 41 -1.33 -6.60 11.63
CA ASN A 41 -2.31 -7.40 12.38
C ASN A 41 -2.52 -6.88 13.81
N ARG A 42 -2.23 -5.60 14.08
CA ARG A 42 -2.57 -4.95 15.34
C ARG A 42 -3.99 -5.29 15.79
N THR A 43 -4.11 -5.71 17.04
CA THR A 43 -5.39 -5.86 17.73
C THR A 43 -6.18 -4.55 17.56
N LEU A 44 -7.46 -4.64 17.22
CA LEU A 44 -8.39 -3.49 17.13
C LEU A 44 -8.64 -2.88 18.52
N SER A 45 -7.60 -2.35 19.16
CA SER A 45 -7.72 -1.59 20.38
C SER A 45 -8.01 -0.14 20.02
N ARG A 46 -9.18 0.36 20.45
CA ARG A 46 -9.45 1.80 20.42
C ARG A 46 -8.37 2.55 21.20
N GLY A 47 -7.76 3.55 20.57
CA GLY A 47 -6.79 4.45 21.20
C GLY A 47 -7.43 5.50 22.13
N TYR A 48 -8.76 5.54 22.19
CA TYR A 48 -9.54 6.50 22.97
C TYR A 48 -10.61 5.77 23.78
N GLY A 49 -10.88 6.27 25.00
CA GLY A 49 -11.91 5.78 25.90
C GLY A 49 -12.44 6.92 26.77
N TYR A 50 -13.62 6.75 27.33
CA TYR A 50 -14.23 7.72 28.24
C TYR A 50 -13.88 7.38 29.69
N SER A 51 -13.66 8.40 30.50
CA SER A 51 -13.47 8.32 31.94
C SER A 51 -14.23 9.47 32.61
N PHE A 52 -14.48 9.35 33.91
CA PHE A 52 -15.02 10.46 34.69
C PHE A 52 -14.05 11.65 34.68
N LYS A 53 -14.60 12.86 34.85
CA LYS A 53 -13.81 14.09 34.97
C LYS A 53 -12.76 13.90 36.07
N ASN A 54 -11.51 14.23 35.77
CA ASN A 54 -10.33 14.05 36.64
C ASN A 54 -9.90 12.59 36.88
N THR A 55 -10.33 11.62 36.06
CA THR A 55 -9.82 10.24 36.13
C THR A 55 -9.18 9.80 34.81
N PHE A 56 -8.14 8.98 34.87
CA PHE A 56 -7.47 8.47 33.68
C PHE A 56 -8.27 7.31 33.06
N ALA A 57 -8.56 7.39 31.76
CA ALA A 57 -9.05 6.26 30.98
C ALA A 57 -7.92 5.24 30.80
N THR A 58 -7.87 4.21 31.66
CA THR A 58 -6.87 3.14 31.58
C THR A 58 -7.48 1.89 30.94
N LYS A 59 -6.75 1.27 30.01
CA LYS A 59 -7.13 -0.01 29.41
C LYS A 59 -5.93 -0.95 29.45
N LYS A 60 -6.07 -2.08 30.14
CA LYS A 60 -5.09 -3.17 30.05
C LYS A 60 -5.29 -3.86 28.70
N THR A 61 -4.33 -3.71 27.80
CA THR A 61 -4.29 -4.45 26.53
C THR A 61 -3.04 -5.31 26.50
N VAL A 62 -3.18 -6.55 26.03
CA VAL A 62 -2.02 -7.38 25.70
C VAL A 62 -1.36 -6.77 24.46
N PHE A 63 -0.12 -6.28 24.60
CA PHE A 63 0.67 -5.82 23.47
C PHE A 63 1.22 -7.04 22.72
N VAL A 64 0.43 -7.57 21.79
CA VAL A 64 0.90 -8.64 20.89
C VAL A 64 1.52 -7.98 19.65
N ARG A 65 2.85 -8.05 19.52
CA ARG A 65 3.50 -7.78 18.23
C ARG A 65 3.13 -8.91 17.27
N ARG A 66 2.09 -8.70 16.48
CA ARG A 66 1.71 -9.63 15.42
C ARG A 66 2.54 -9.37 14.16
N THR A 67 2.65 -10.39 13.33
CA THR A 67 3.27 -10.32 12.00
C THR A 67 2.65 -9.23 11.14
N ARG A 68 3.50 -8.44 10.47
CA ARG A 68 3.09 -7.53 9.39
C ARG A 68 3.12 -8.31 8.08
N TYR A 69 2.05 -8.22 7.31
CA TYR A 69 2.01 -8.74 5.94
C TYR A 69 2.17 -7.60 4.95
N THR A 70 2.98 -7.82 3.93
CA THR A 70 3.00 -7.01 2.72
C THR A 70 2.25 -7.75 1.62
N ILE A 71 1.42 -7.01 0.90
CA ILE A 71 0.54 -7.47 -0.17
C ILE A 71 0.97 -6.72 -1.44
N LEU A 72 1.27 -7.47 -2.50
CA LEU A 72 1.63 -6.95 -3.82
C LEU A 72 0.56 -7.35 -4.83
N PRO A 73 -0.48 -6.53 -5.03
CA PRO A 73 -1.43 -6.75 -6.10
C PRO A 73 -0.90 -6.21 -7.44
N ALA A 74 -1.14 -6.97 -8.50
CA ALA A 74 -1.10 -6.51 -9.88
C ALA A 74 -2.54 -6.36 -10.40
N LEU A 75 -2.89 -5.16 -10.86
CA LEU A 75 -4.23 -4.76 -11.28
C LEU A 75 -4.25 -4.40 -12.77
N SER A 76 -5.19 -4.94 -13.51
CA SER A 76 -5.54 -4.51 -14.86
C SER A 76 -6.98 -3.97 -14.89
N LEU A 77 -7.48 -3.59 -16.08
CA LEU A 77 -8.89 -3.24 -16.27
C LEU A 77 -9.86 -4.38 -15.93
N GLN A 78 -9.41 -5.63 -15.94
CA GLN A 78 -10.22 -6.81 -15.61
C GLN A 78 -10.24 -7.10 -14.10
N GLY A 79 -9.48 -6.34 -13.31
CA GLY A 79 -9.36 -6.51 -11.87
C GLY A 79 -7.96 -7.00 -11.47
N ILE A 80 -7.92 -7.81 -10.42
CA ILE A 80 -6.66 -8.35 -9.88
C ILE A 80 -6.21 -9.52 -10.75
N ILE A 81 -5.06 -9.38 -11.41
CA ILE A 81 -4.48 -10.44 -12.25
C ILE A 81 -3.51 -11.34 -11.48
N ALA A 82 -2.85 -10.78 -10.46
CA ALA A 82 -1.91 -11.51 -9.63
C ALA A 82 -1.82 -10.87 -8.24
N VAL A 83 -1.59 -11.67 -7.20
CA VAL A 83 -1.35 -11.19 -5.83
C VAL A 83 -0.31 -12.07 -5.17
N ASP A 84 0.65 -11.43 -4.52
CA ASP A 84 1.54 -12.09 -3.58
C ASP A 84 1.39 -11.50 -2.17
N ILE A 85 1.34 -12.36 -1.17
CA ILE A 85 1.20 -12.00 0.24
C ILE A 85 2.37 -12.59 0.99
N MET A 86 3.22 -11.73 1.52
CA MET A 86 4.43 -12.12 2.21
C MET A 86 4.48 -11.55 3.63
N GLU A 87 5.06 -12.32 4.54
CA GLU A 87 5.39 -11.83 5.87
C GLU A 87 6.63 -10.91 5.81
N GLY A 88 6.55 -9.79 6.52
CA GLY A 88 7.60 -8.78 6.56
C GLY A 88 7.56 -7.80 5.39
N SER A 89 8.70 -7.16 5.12
CA SER A 89 8.83 -6.16 4.05
C SER A 89 9.11 -6.81 2.69
N CYS A 90 8.65 -6.17 1.61
CA CYS A 90 9.06 -6.53 0.26
C CYS A 90 10.51 -6.09 -0.02
N THR A 91 11.35 -7.03 -0.45
CA THR A 91 12.70 -6.74 -0.94
C THR A 91 12.70 -6.61 -2.46
N LYS A 92 13.76 -6.02 -3.02
CA LYS A 92 13.92 -5.87 -4.47
C LYS A 92 13.86 -7.21 -5.21
N ASP A 93 14.44 -8.25 -4.62
CA ASP A 93 14.50 -9.58 -5.25
C ASP A 93 13.14 -10.27 -5.24
N LYS A 94 12.41 -10.20 -4.12
CA LYS A 94 11.02 -10.69 -4.03
C LYS A 94 10.11 -9.98 -5.03
N PHE A 95 10.27 -8.66 -5.21
CA PHE A 95 9.50 -7.91 -6.19
C PHE A 95 9.78 -8.38 -7.63
N LYS A 96 11.05 -8.60 -7.98
CA LYS A 96 11.42 -9.11 -9.32
C LYS A 96 10.85 -10.50 -9.56
N GLU A 97 10.97 -11.38 -8.57
CA GLU A 97 10.44 -12.73 -8.62
C GLU A 97 8.92 -12.73 -8.84
N PHE A 98 8.20 -11.84 -8.13
CA PHE A 98 6.77 -11.63 -8.33
C PHE A 98 6.43 -11.22 -9.76
N VAL A 99 7.14 -10.24 -10.32
CA VAL A 99 6.88 -9.75 -11.70
C VAL A 99 7.10 -10.86 -12.73
N ILE A 100 8.20 -11.60 -12.61
CA ILE A 100 8.55 -12.66 -13.57
C ILE A 100 7.57 -13.84 -13.44
N SER A 101 7.27 -14.26 -12.21
CA SER A 101 6.59 -15.53 -11.95
C SER A 101 5.07 -15.42 -11.88
N ASN A 102 4.51 -14.23 -11.70
CA ASN A 102 3.07 -14.05 -11.52
C ASN A 102 2.45 -13.05 -12.49
N VAL A 103 3.23 -12.14 -13.09
CA VAL A 103 2.69 -11.07 -13.96
C VAL A 103 2.98 -11.32 -15.44
N ILE A 104 4.18 -11.79 -15.78
CA ILE A 104 4.62 -11.93 -17.18
C ILE A 104 4.32 -13.32 -17.78
N CYS A 105 4.17 -14.36 -16.94
CA CYS A 105 4.00 -15.78 -17.29
C CYS A 105 3.64 -16.11 -18.75
#